data_AF-A0A6J0CXT9-F1
#
_entry.id   AF-A0A6J0CXT9-F1
#
_cell.length_a   1.000
_cell.length_b   1.000
_cell.length_c   1.000
_cell.angle_alpha   90.00
_cell.angle_beta   90.00
_cell.angle_gamma   90.00
#
_symmetry.space_group_name_H-M   'P 1'
#
loop_
_entity.id
_entity.type
_entity.pdbx_description
1 polymer ?
#
loop_
_entity_poly.entity_id
_entity_poly.type
_entity_poly.pdbx_seq_one_letter_code
_entity_poly.pdbx_strand_id
1 'polypeptide(L)'
;MASEIHMPGPVCLIENSDQQLVANQEALEILSAIKQPVVVVAIVGLYRTGKSYLMNKLAGKQNGFSLGSTVQSHTKGIWMWCVPHSQKPGHTLVLLDTEGLEDIGKVQHPLSNSIH
;
A
#
# COMPACT_ATOMS: atom_id res chain seq x y z
N MET A 1 -14.20 -21.99 16.26
CA MET A 1 -14.14 -20.53 16.04
C MET A 1 -13.07 -20.28 14.99
N ALA A 2 -13.35 -19.50 13.94
CA ALA A 2 -12.32 -19.20 12.94
C ALA A 2 -11.21 -18.40 13.62
N SER A 3 -9.96 -18.86 13.50
CA SER A 3 -8.81 -18.12 14.02
C SER A 3 -8.81 -16.72 13.42
N GLU A 4 -8.71 -15.69 14.25
CA GLU A 4 -8.53 -14.33 13.77
C GLU A 4 -7.17 -14.23 13.07
N ILE A 5 -7.17 -13.60 11.90
CA ILE A 5 -5.95 -13.40 11.12
C ILE A 5 -5.22 -12.22 11.73
N HIS A 6 -4.08 -12.52 12.34
CA HIS A 6 -3.23 -11.52 12.96
C HIS A 6 -1.99 -11.31 12.11
N MET A 7 -2.04 -10.30 11.24
CA MET A 7 -0.90 -9.88 10.46
C MET A 7 -0.16 -8.77 11.23
N PRO A 8 1.10 -8.97 11.66
CA PRO A 8 1.79 -8.04 12.56
C PRO A 8 2.07 -6.67 11.92
N GLY A 9 2.09 -6.61 10.58
CA GLY A 9 2.22 -5.38 9.80
C GLY A 9 1.97 -5.64 8.32
N PRO A 10 2.03 -4.62 7.46
CA PRO A 10 1.82 -4.77 6.03
C PRO A 10 2.92 -5.60 5.34
N VAL A 11 2.56 -6.29 4.27
CA VAL A 11 3.46 -7.04 3.38
C VAL A 11 3.23 -6.58 1.94
N CYS A 12 4.29 -6.56 1.13
CA CYS A 12 4.17 -6.25 -0.29
C CYS A 12 3.35 -7.34 -0.99
N LEU A 13 2.29 -6.96 -1.71
CA LEU A 13 1.46 -7.89 -2.49
C LEU A 13 1.91 -7.94 -3.96
N ILE A 14 2.14 -6.76 -4.54
CA ILE A 14 2.66 -6.63 -5.91
C ILE A 14 3.90 -5.77 -5.83
N GLU A 15 5.04 -6.35 -6.21
CA GLU A 15 6.29 -5.63 -6.34
C GLU A 15 6.33 -4.94 -7.71
N ASN A 16 6.88 -3.72 -7.73
CA ASN A 16 7.17 -2.98 -8.95
C ASN A 16 8.70 -2.88 -9.09
N SER A 17 9.30 -3.83 -9.81
CA SER A 17 10.74 -3.86 -10.12
C SER A 17 10.93 -3.78 -11.63
N ASP A 18 11.76 -2.86 -12.10
CA ASP A 18 12.10 -2.72 -13.52
C ASP A 18 10.88 -2.64 -14.46
N GLN A 19 9.81 -1.96 -14.01
CA GLN A 19 8.54 -1.81 -14.73
C GLN A 19 7.76 -3.13 -14.94
N GLN A 20 8.14 -4.18 -14.22
CA GLN A 20 7.40 -5.44 -14.14
C GLN A 20 6.65 -5.51 -12.82
N LEU A 21 5.39 -5.94 -12.91
CA LEU A 21 4.54 -6.19 -11.75
C LEU A 21 4.60 -7.67 -11.41
N VAL A 22 5.14 -7.99 -10.24
CA VAL A 22 5.32 -9.37 -9.78
C VAL A 22 4.55 -9.59 -8.49
N ALA A 23 3.72 -10.63 -8.44
CA ALA A 23 3.01 -10.99 -7.23
C ALA A 23 3.98 -11.61 -6.21
N ASN A 24 3.90 -11.14 -4.96
CA ASN A 24 4.70 -11.68 -3.87
C ASN A 24 4.07 -12.99 -3.35
N GLN A 25 4.83 -14.08 -3.37
CA GLN A 25 4.33 -15.41 -3.01
C GLN A 25 3.93 -15.52 -1.53
N GLU A 26 4.64 -14.87 -0.62
CA GLU A 26 4.30 -14.84 0.81
C GLU A 26 2.93 -14.16 1.02
N ALA A 27 2.67 -13.07 0.30
CA ALA A 27 1.38 -12.39 0.34
C ALA A 27 0.25 -13.29 -0.19
N LEU A 28 0.48 -14.03 -1.28
CA LEU A 28 -0.51 -14.97 -1.81
C LEU A 28 -0.81 -16.11 -0.82
N GLU A 29 0.20 -16.61 -0.11
CA GLU A 29 0.03 -17.63 0.92
C GLU A 29 -0.84 -17.12 2.08
N ILE A 30 -0.57 -15.90 2.57
CA ILE A 30 -1.41 -15.23 3.59
C ILE A 30 -2.85 -15.13 3.11
N LEU A 31 -3.08 -14.64 1.89
CA LEU A 31 -4.42 -14.51 1.31
C LEU A 31 -5.13 -15.86 1.17
N SER A 32 -4.41 -16.93 0.79
CA SER A 32 -4.96 -18.28 0.64
C SER A 32 -5.45 -18.90 1.96
N ALA A 33 -4.84 -18.48 3.08
CA ALA A 33 -5.20 -18.91 4.42
C ALA A 33 -6.49 -18.24 4.92
N ILE A 34 -6.94 -17.13 4.31
CA ILE A 34 -8.17 -16.42 4.70
C ILE A 34 -9.39 -17.25 4.30
N LYS A 35 -10.13 -17.76 5.29
CA LYS A 35 -11.41 -18.46 5.07
C LYS A 35 -12.65 -17.61 5.35
N GLN A 36 -12.45 -16.45 5.95
CA GLN A 36 -13.50 -15.48 6.26
C GLN A 36 -13.88 -14.67 5.02
N PRO A 37 -15.12 -14.15 4.92
CA PRO A 37 -15.44 -13.15 3.91
C PRO A 37 -14.54 -11.91 4.06
N VAL A 38 -14.12 -11.36 2.93
CA VAL A 38 -13.21 -10.21 2.88
C VAL A 38 -13.93 -8.92 2.51
N VAL A 39 -13.52 -7.83 3.14
CA VAL A 39 -13.83 -6.46 2.73
C VAL A 39 -12.51 -5.83 2.29
N VAL A 40 -12.44 -5.37 1.05
CA VAL A 40 -11.20 -4.78 0.51
C VAL A 40 -11.36 -3.26 0.41
N VAL A 41 -10.39 -2.52 0.94
CA VAL A 41 -10.29 -1.06 0.79
C VAL A 41 -8.94 -0.75 0.18
N ALA A 42 -8.95 -0.11 -0.99
CA ALA A 42 -7.74 0.34 -1.67
C ALA A 42 -7.67 1.87 -1.70
N ILE A 43 -6.45 2.41 -1.60
CA ILE A 43 -6.19 3.84 -1.76
C ILE A 43 -5.17 4.10 -2.85
N VAL A 44 -5.48 5.04 -3.73
CA VAL A 44 -4.60 5.50 -4.82
C VAL A 44 -4.55 7.01 -4.82
N GLY A 45 -3.48 7.58 -5.35
CA GLY A 45 -3.34 9.03 -5.46
C GLY A 45 -1.89 9.48 -5.51
N LEU A 46 -1.70 10.78 -5.69
CA LEU A 46 -0.39 11.39 -5.88
C LEU A 46 0.58 11.04 -4.74
N TYR A 47 1.86 11.02 -5.06
CA TYR A 47 2.92 10.84 -4.08
C TYR A 47 2.81 11.88 -2.95
N ARG A 48 3.01 11.43 -1.69
CA ARG A 48 2.98 12.25 -0.45
C ARG A 48 1.66 12.95 -0.09
N THR A 49 0.53 12.39 -0.49
CA THR A 49 -0.81 12.89 -0.10
C THR A 49 -1.37 12.27 1.19
N GLY A 50 -0.54 11.56 1.97
CA GLY A 50 -0.97 10.98 3.26
C GLY A 50 -1.76 9.67 3.16
N LYS A 51 -1.69 8.97 2.03
CA LYS A 51 -2.38 7.68 1.81
C LYS A 51 -2.12 6.65 2.91
N SER A 52 -0.85 6.30 3.12
CA SER A 52 -0.41 5.34 4.14
C SER A 52 -0.82 5.76 5.56
N TYR A 53 -0.86 7.07 5.84
CA TYR A 53 -1.36 7.59 7.12
C TYR A 53 -2.85 7.29 7.30
N LEU A 54 -3.67 7.56 6.27
CA LEU A 54 -5.10 7.25 6.31
C LEU A 54 -5.34 5.74 6.44
N MET A 55 -4.56 4.90 5.75
CA MET A 55 -4.67 3.45 5.87
C MET A 55 -4.31 2.93 7.26
N ASN A 56 -3.29 3.50 7.93
CA ASN A 56 -2.99 3.17 9.32
C ASN A 56 -4.14 3.55 10.27
N LYS A 57 -4.82 4.68 10.02
CA LYS A 57 -6.02 5.06 10.77
C LYS A 57 -7.18 4.10 10.57
N LEU A 58 -7.39 3.62 9.34
CA LEU A 58 -8.40 2.60 9.03
C LEU A 58 -8.08 1.25 9.71
N ALA A 59 -6.80 0.87 9.81
CA ALA A 59 -6.37 -0.30 10.57
C ALA A 59 -6.50 -0.15 12.09
N GLY A 60 -6.78 1.07 12.60
CA GLY A 60 -6.82 1.35 14.03
C GLY A 60 -5.46 1.24 14.72
N LYS A 61 -4.35 1.42 13.98
CA LYS A 61 -2.98 1.27 14.47
C LYS A 61 -2.19 2.55 14.26
N GLN A 62 -1.24 2.83 15.17
CA GLN A 62 -0.35 3.99 15.04
C GLN A 62 0.80 3.72 14.07
N ASN A 63 1.29 2.47 14.03
CA ASN A 63 2.34 1.99 13.14
C ASN A 63 1.76 0.92 12.21
N GLY A 64 2.29 0.81 10.99
CA GLY A 64 1.79 -0.10 9.96
C GLY A 64 2.45 0.19 8.62
N PHE A 65 1.70 0.72 7.66
CA PHE A 65 2.24 1.19 6.40
C PHE A 65 3.27 2.29 6.66
N SER A 66 4.40 2.21 5.95
CA SER A 66 5.50 3.15 6.11
C SER A 66 5.07 4.56 5.68
N LEU A 67 5.33 5.54 6.54
CA LEU A 67 5.06 6.95 6.27
C LEU A 67 6.33 7.57 5.68
N GLY A 68 6.52 7.44 4.37
CA GLY A 68 7.73 7.94 3.71
C GLY A 68 7.92 9.46 3.91
N SER A 69 9.02 9.86 4.57
CA SER A 69 9.40 11.27 4.80
C SER A 69 10.51 11.77 3.86
N THR A 70 11.16 10.88 3.09
CA THR A 70 12.32 11.19 2.24
C THR A 70 11.99 11.12 0.74
N VAL A 71 12.81 11.74 -0.12
CA VAL A 71 12.56 11.97 -1.57
C VAL A 71 12.39 10.68 -2.39
N GLN A 72 12.84 9.54 -1.88
CA GLN A 72 12.62 8.23 -2.50
C GLN A 72 11.23 7.67 -2.17
N SER A 73 10.62 6.99 -3.14
CA SER A 73 9.37 6.23 -2.97
C SER A 73 9.59 5.10 -1.95
N HIS A 74 9.01 5.21 -0.75
CA HIS A 74 9.06 4.15 0.26
C HIS A 74 8.14 2.97 -0.08
N THR A 75 6.98 3.27 -0.66
CA THR A 75 6.01 2.27 -1.11
C THR A 75 6.17 2.11 -2.61
N LYS A 76 6.88 1.06 -3.05
CA LYS A 76 6.86 0.62 -4.44
C LYS A 76 5.84 -0.50 -4.60
N GLY A 77 5.07 -0.46 -5.69
CA GLY A 77 4.02 -1.44 -5.96
C GLY A 77 2.80 -1.31 -5.04
N ILE A 78 2.17 -2.43 -4.70
CA ILE A 78 0.94 -2.49 -3.87
C ILE A 78 1.23 -3.28 -2.61
N TRP A 79 0.94 -2.68 -1.46
CA TRP A 79 1.12 -3.27 -0.14
C TRP A 79 -0.22 -3.63 0.45
N MET A 80 -0.29 -4.78 1.12
CA MET A 80 -1.51 -5.24 1.77
C MET A 80 -1.34 -5.36 3.28
N TRP A 81 -2.43 -5.14 4.01
CA TRP A 81 -2.50 -5.45 5.44
C TRP A 81 -3.87 -6.04 5.78
N CYS A 82 -3.87 -7.26 6.31
CA CYS A 82 -5.08 -7.97 6.72
C CYS A 82 -5.30 -7.81 8.22
N VAL A 83 -6.46 -7.27 8.60
CA VAL A 83 -6.85 -7.06 10.00
C VAL A 83 -8.31 -7.49 10.23
N PRO A 84 -8.73 -7.81 11.47
CA PRO A 84 -10.14 -8.04 11.76
C PRO A 84 -11.01 -6.81 11.46
N HIS A 85 -12.20 -7.01 10.89
CA HIS A 85 -13.11 -5.91 10.58
C HIS A 85 -13.80 -5.39 11.85
N SER A 86 -13.60 -4.12 12.21
CA SER A 86 -14.07 -3.51 13.45
C SER A 86 -15.59 -3.54 13.68
N GLN A 87 -16.38 -3.49 12.59
CA GLN A 87 -17.86 -3.48 12.66
C GLN A 87 -18.54 -4.75 12.12
N LYS A 88 -17.78 -5.74 11.62
CA LYS A 88 -18.34 -6.94 10.98
C LYS A 88 -17.61 -8.17 11.53
N PRO A 89 -18.09 -8.75 12.64
CA PRO A 89 -17.50 -9.94 13.22
C PRO A 89 -17.36 -11.06 12.17
N GLY A 90 -16.25 -11.81 12.25
CA GLY A 90 -15.97 -12.90 11.32
C GLY A 90 -15.62 -12.48 9.89
N HIS A 91 -15.40 -11.17 9.64
CA HIS A 91 -14.88 -10.67 8.37
C HIS A 91 -13.44 -10.17 8.52
N THR A 92 -12.66 -10.36 7.47
CA THR A 92 -11.32 -9.77 7.36
C THR A 92 -11.37 -8.50 6.54
N LEU A 93 -10.79 -7.41 7.05
CA LEU A 93 -10.54 -6.19 6.31
C LEU A 93 -9.15 -6.27 5.67
N VAL A 94 -9.10 -6.17 4.35
CA VAL A 94 -7.86 -6.11 3.57
C VAL A 94 -7.65 -4.67 3.11
N LEU A 95 -6.61 -4.06 3.65
CA LEU A 95 -6.18 -2.71 3.32
C LEU A 95 -5.11 -2.76 2.23
N LEU A 96 -5.30 -2.07 1.12
CA LEU A 96 -4.35 -1.96 0.01
C LEU A 96 -3.84 -0.52 -0.11
N ASP A 97 -2.57 -0.30 0.20
CA ASP A 97 -1.88 0.98 0.02
C ASP A 97 -0.98 0.90 -1.22
N THR A 98 -1.07 1.88 -2.11
CA THR A 98 -0.32 1.86 -3.37
C THR A 98 0.82 2.86 -3.39
N GLU A 99 1.79 2.58 -4.24
CA GLU A 99 2.74 3.56 -4.73
C GLU A 99 2.04 4.85 -5.17
N GLY A 100 2.69 5.98 -4.87
CA GLY A 100 2.18 7.29 -5.24
C GLY A 100 2.40 7.58 -6.71
N LEU A 101 1.38 8.09 -7.38
CA LEU A 101 1.52 8.55 -8.75
C LEU A 101 2.42 9.80 -8.78
N GLU A 102 3.38 9.84 -9.70
CA GLU A 102 4.17 11.04 -9.96
C GLU A 102 3.34 12.08 -10.71
N ASP A 103 3.61 13.36 -10.43
CA ASP A 103 3.01 14.47 -11.17
C ASP A 103 3.80 14.67 -12.48
N ILE A 104 3.18 14.30 -13.60
CA ILE A 104 3.74 14.44 -14.97
C ILE A 104 3.96 15.93 -15.33
N GLY A 105 3.42 16.88 -14.54
CA GLY A 105 3.58 18.33 -14.74
C GLY A 105 4.96 18.91 -14.43
N LYS A 106 5.94 18.11 -13.96
CA LYS A 106 7.31 18.56 -13.64
C LYS A 106 8.38 18.01 -14.60
N VAL A 107 8.08 17.93 -15.90
CA VAL A 107 9.14 17.87 -16.91
C VAL A 107 9.86 19.22 -16.88
N GLN A 108 10.99 19.30 -16.18
CA GLN A 108 11.89 20.44 -16.30
C GLN A 108 12.30 20.54 -17.78
N HIS A 109 11.82 21.59 -18.47
CA HIS A 109 12.48 22.05 -19.67
C HIS A 109 13.95 22.30 -19.32
N PRO A 110 14.93 21.69 -20.02
CA PRO A 110 16.30 22.13 -19.90
C PRO A 110 16.33 23.59 -20.35
N LEU A 111 16.70 24.49 -19.46
CA LEU A 111 17.00 25.87 -19.82
C LEU A 111 18.08 25.84 -20.90
N SER A 112 17.70 26.16 -22.13
CA SER A 112 18.63 26.43 -23.21
C SER A 112 19.32 27.76 -22.91
N ASN A 113 20.40 27.72 -22.13
CA ASN A 113 21.35 28.81 -22.08
C ASN A 113 22.30 28.70 -23.27
N SER A 114 21.84 29.18 -24.44
CA SER A 114 22.73 29.67 -25.49
C SER A 114 22.68 31.19 -25.43
N ILE A 115 23.67 31.78 -24.76
CA ILE A 115 23.93 33.21 -24.81
C ILE A 115 24.98 33.41 -25.91
N HIS A 116 24.67 34.29 -26.86
CA HIS A 116 25.57 34.76 -27.93
C HIS A 116 26.82 35.44 -27.38
#